data_AF-A0A563EKI8-F1
#
_entry.id   AF-A0A563EKI8-F1
#
_cell.length_a   1.000
_cell.length_b   1.000
_cell.length_c   1.000
_cell.angle_alpha   90.00
_cell.angle_beta   90.00
_cell.angle_gamma   90.00
#
_symmetry.space_group_name_H-M   'P 1'
#
loop_
_entity.id
_entity.type
_entity.pdbx_description
1 polymer ?
#
loop_
_entity_poly.entity_id
_entity_poly.type
_entity_poly.pdbx_seq_one_letter_code
_entity_poly.pdbx_strand_id
1 'polypeptide(L)' 'MWRGKRYKLPAPEDYPLDAIEAEEQGRTLTALRLILGDTQYDTFRAEAKTTGDAEDFSKAIMRELGRGNR' A
#
# COMPACT_ATOMS: atom_id res chain seq x y z
N MET A 1 -0.01 -2.27 10.73
CA MET A 1 0.73 -3.57 10.62
C MET A 1 -0.06 -4.52 9.70
N TRP A 2 0.59 -5.37 8.90
CA TRP A 2 -0.08 -6.37 8.05
C TRP A 2 0.66 -7.72 8.05
N ARG A 3 -0.05 -8.82 8.33
CA ARG A 3 0.53 -10.19 8.48
C ARG A 3 1.80 -10.26 9.33
N GLY A 4 1.83 -9.54 10.45
CA GLY A 4 2.99 -9.47 11.35
C GLY A 4 4.17 -8.64 10.82
N LYS A 5 4.10 -8.11 9.60
CA LYS A 5 5.10 -7.19 9.03
C LYS A 5 4.68 -5.74 9.28
N ARG A 6 5.65 -4.89 9.59
CA ARG A 6 5.43 -3.44 9.76
C ARG A 6 5.81 -2.73 8.48
N TYR A 7 4.88 -1.92 7.98
CA TYR A 7 5.07 -1.05 6.84
C TYR A 7 5.06 0.39 7.34
N LYS A 8 5.97 1.21 6.82
CA LYS A 8 6.00 2.65 7.01
C LYS A 8 5.49 3.30 5.74
N LEU A 9 4.31 3.89 5.83
CA LEU A 9 3.68 4.59 4.72
C LEU A 9 3.91 6.09 4.89
N PRO A 10 4.03 6.84 3.79
CA PRO A 10 3.87 8.28 3.84
C PRO A 10 2.46 8.66 4.36
N ALA A 11 2.28 9.91 4.76
CA ALA A 11 0.92 10.43 4.96
C ALA A 11 0.17 10.43 3.62
N PRO A 12 -1.18 10.36 3.61
CA PRO A 12 -1.93 10.33 2.35
C PRO A 12 -1.66 11.56 1.47
N GLU A 13 -1.43 12.74 2.06
CA GLU A 13 -1.04 13.94 1.32
C GLU A 13 0.36 13.88 0.69
N ASP A 14 1.22 12.97 1.14
CA ASP A 14 2.58 12.76 0.65
C ASP A 14 2.67 11.59 -0.36
N TYR A 15 1.53 11.04 -0.80
CA TYR A 15 1.52 9.98 -1.80
C TYR A 15 2.00 10.52 -3.17
N PRO A 16 2.92 9.81 -3.86
CA PRO A 16 3.36 10.23 -5.18
C PRO A 16 2.19 10.33 -6.16
N LEU A 17 2.12 11.40 -6.96
CA LEU A 17 1.06 11.56 -7.98
C LEU A 17 1.04 10.39 -8.96
N ASP A 18 2.21 9.91 -9.38
CA ASP A 18 2.36 8.72 -10.23
C ASP A 18 1.65 7.49 -9.65
N ALA A 19 1.55 7.38 -8.31
CA ALA A 19 0.84 6.28 -7.67
C ALA A 19 -0.68 6.42 -7.83
N ILE A 20 -1.19 7.65 -7.70
CA ILE A 20 -2.60 7.97 -7.90
C ILE A 20 -2.99 7.74 -9.36
N GLU A 21 -2.20 8.25 -10.30
CA GLU A 21 -2.43 8.05 -11.73
C GLU A 21 -2.37 6.55 -12.12
N ALA A 22 -1.46 5.79 -11.52
CA ALA A 22 -1.40 4.34 -11.71
C ALA A 22 -2.69 3.66 -11.20
N GLU A 23 -3.23 4.08 -10.06
CA GLU A 23 -4.49 3.54 -9.54
C GLU A 23 -5.68 3.87 -10.44
N GLU A 24 -5.79 5.11 -10.92
CA GLU A 24 -6.82 5.55 -11.87
C GLU A 24 -6.78 4.75 -13.19
N GLN A 25 -5.59 4.33 -13.62
CA GLN A 25 -5.39 3.48 -14.79
C GLN A 25 -5.63 1.98 -14.50
N GLY A 26 -6.09 1.62 -13.30
CA GLY A 26 -6.30 0.23 -12.88
C GLY A 26 -5.02 -0.54 -12.58
N ARG A 27 -3.87 0.13 -12.45
CA ARG A 27 -2.56 -0.47 -12.16
C ARG A 27 -2.26 -0.48 -10.66
N THR A 28 -3.17 -1.05 -9.87
CA THR A 28 -3.09 -1.06 -8.38
C THR A 28 -1.75 -1.55 -7.83
N LEU A 29 -1.14 -2.59 -8.42
CA LEU A 29 0.16 -3.08 -7.95
C LEU A 29 1.32 -2.10 -8.22
N THR A 30 1.20 -1.27 -9.25
CA THR A 30 2.17 -0.21 -9.54
C THR A 30 2.02 0.91 -8.53
N ALA A 31 0.79 1.33 -8.24
CA ALA A 31 0.49 2.32 -7.20
C ALA A 31 1.06 1.89 -5.83
N LEU A 32 0.82 0.63 -5.44
CA LEU A 32 1.37 0.08 -4.20
C LEU A 32 2.90 0.09 -4.18
N ARG A 33 3.57 -0.24 -5.29
CA ARG A 33 5.03 -0.19 -5.36
C ARG A 33 5.56 1.23 -5.17
N LEU A 34 4.91 2.21 -5.79
CA LEU A 34 5.31 3.62 -5.68
C LEU A 34 5.14 4.16 -4.26
N ILE A 35 4.04 3.81 -3.57
CA ILE A 35 3.79 4.23 -2.19
C ILE A 35 4.74 3.53 -1.21
N LEU A 36 5.01 2.25 -1.40
CA LEU A 36 5.82 1.45 -0.48
C LEU A 36 7.33 1.66 -0.67
N GLY A 37 7.75 1.98 -1.90
CA GLY A 37 9.13 1.84 -2.34
C GLY A 37 9.52 0.37 -2.52
N ASP A 38 10.64 0.12 -3.19
CA ASP A 38 11.05 -1.22 -3.61
C ASP A 38 11.18 -2.22 -2.45
N THR A 39 11.88 -1.86 -1.36
CA THR A 39 12.14 -2.77 -0.24
C THR A 39 10.86 -3.27 0.45
N GLN A 40 9.91 -2.36 0.70
CA GLN A 40 8.66 -2.73 1.35
C GLN A 40 7.72 -3.43 0.36
N TYR A 41 7.76 -3.06 -0.92
CA TYR A 41 7.00 -3.75 -1.95
C TYR A 41 7.46 -5.21 -2.12
N ASP A 42 8.75 -5.48 -2.10
CA ASP A 42 9.28 -6.84 -2.14
C ASP A 42 8.84 -7.66 -0.91
N THR A 43 8.82 -7.03 0.26
CA THR A 43 8.29 -7.65 1.49
C THR A 43 6.81 -8.00 1.34
N PHE A 44 6.02 -7.09 0.74
CA PHE A 44 4.62 -7.35 0.42
C PHE A 44 4.47 -8.50 -0.57
N ARG A 45 5.24 -8.51 -1.67
CA ARG A 45 5.19 -9.56 -2.72
C ARG A 45 5.69 -10.93 -2.26
N ALA A 46 6.55 -10.98 -1.25
CA ALA A 46 6.95 -12.23 -0.61
C ALA A 46 5.74 -12.97 -0.02
N GLU A 47 4.78 -12.24 0.54
CA GLU A 47 3.61 -12.79 1.26
C GLU A 47 2.30 -12.75 0.43
N ALA A 48 2.11 -11.73 -0.40
CA ALA A 48 0.91 -11.52 -1.20
C ALA A 48 0.98 -12.30 -2.52
N LYS A 49 0.06 -13.24 -2.73
CA LYS A 49 0.02 -14.11 -3.93
C LYS A 49 -1.23 -13.90 -4.78
N THR A 50 -2.25 -13.24 -4.25
CA THR A 50 -3.57 -13.07 -4.88
C THR A 50 -3.99 -11.61 -4.91
N THR A 51 -4.98 -11.30 -5.75
CA THR A 51 -5.66 -9.99 -5.72
C THR A 51 -6.34 -9.73 -4.38
N GLY A 52 -6.89 -10.77 -3.73
CA GLY A 52 -7.45 -10.66 -2.38
C GLY A 52 -6.43 -10.22 -1.33
N ASP A 53 -5.16 -10.61 -1.47
CA ASP A 53 -4.09 -10.14 -0.57
C ASP A 53 -3.81 -8.65 -0.75
N ALA A 54 -3.89 -8.14 -2.00
CA ALA A 54 -3.74 -6.71 -2.27
C ALA A 54 -4.91 -5.90 -1.70
N GLU A 55 -6.15 -6.39 -1.82
CA GLU A 55 -7.32 -5.76 -1.21
C GLU A 55 -7.26 -5.74 0.32
N ASP A 56 -6.88 -6.86 0.94
CA ASP A 56 -6.70 -6.97 2.38
C ASP A 56 -5.60 -6.01 2.88
N PHE A 57 -4.50 -5.91 2.14
CA PHE A 57 -3.44 -4.95 2.43
C PHE A 57 -3.93 -3.50 2.36
N SER A 58 -4.61 -3.11 1.29
CA SER A 58 -5.18 -1.75 1.14
C SER A 58 -6.17 -1.42 2.27
N LYS A 59 -7.02 -2.36 2.69
CA LYS A 59 -7.92 -2.19 3.85
C LYS A 59 -7.14 -2.00 5.15
N ALA A 60 -6.07 -2.77 5.36
CA ALA A 60 -5.21 -2.63 6.52
C ALA A 60 -4.53 -1.25 6.55
N ILE A 61 -4.08 -0.74 5.41
CA ILE A 61 -3.52 0.61 5.25
C ILE A 61 -4.56 1.68 5.66
N MET A 62 -5.74 1.67 5.03
CA MET A 62 -6.79 2.66 5.29
C MET A 62 -7.20 2.69 6.76
N ARG A 63 -7.26 1.52 7.41
CA ARG A 63 -7.59 1.41 8.83
C ARG A 63 -6.53 2.03 9.74
N GLU A 64 -5.26 1.94 9.39
CA GLU A 64 -4.17 2.55 10.17
C GLU A 64 -4.13 4.07 9.98
N LEU A 65 -4.35 4.54 8.75
CA LEU A 65 -4.44 5.97 8.42
C LEU A 65 -5.64 6.63 9.12
N GLY A 66 -6.81 6.00 9.07
CA GLY A 66 -8.01 6.50 9.75
C GLY A 66 -7.89 6.52 11.28
N ARG A 67 -6.94 5.77 11.86
CA ARG A 67 -6.62 5.83 13.30
C ARG A 67 -5.62 6.94 13.65
N GLY A 68 -4.82 7.41 12.70
CA GLY A 68 -3.83 8.48 12.91
C GLY A 68 -4.42 9.90 12.91
N ASN A 69 -5.67 10.07 12.49
CA ASN A 69 -6.35 11.36 12.37
C ASN A 69 -7.17 11.74 13.64
N ARG A 70 -6.63 11.48 14.84
CA ARG A 70 -7.31 11.81 16.11
C ARG A 70 -6.40 12.53 17.09
#